data_AF-A0A3M1DQT7-F1
#
_entry.id   AF-A0A3M1DQT7-F1
#
_cell.length_a   1.000
_cell.length_b   1.000
_cell.length_c   1.000
_cell.angle_alpha   90.00
_cell.angle_beta   90.00
_cell.angle_gamma   90.00
#
_symmetry.space_group_name_H-M   'P 1'
#
loop_
_entity.id
_entity.type
_entity.pdbx_description
1 polymer ?
#
loop_
_entity_poly.entity_id
_entity_poly.type
_entity_poly.pdbx_seq_one_letter_code
_entity_poly.pdbx_strand_id
1 'polypeptide(L)'
;MSKIHLVFDHCGAATMQPPRPRVAVSACILGQPVRYDGGHKRDRFVTDRLARELEFVPVCPELEAGLGVPRSPIHLRRRNGEIRLVGSRDHSLDLTGRMREVAARRADEFDGRICGLIVQRNSPSCGMERVAVANEDGTAAGRTGTGMFVHHFRTRCPLVPIEEAGRLNDPVLRENFLERVWCLHRWYRLGADDLAGFIRFHAAHKLLLMARGSDAYTGLGRIVSGVTRETLAERRGRYIRRFMEVLSKRVSRAQHYNVLQHILGHFRRRLAPADRRELLDLFGSYRSAEVPLAAPLTLLRHHLRRNPDPWLDQQYYFRPYPDALALRAAV
;
A
#
# COMPACT_ATOMS: atom_id res chain seq x y z
N MET A 1 0.44 24.89 36.08
CA MET A 1 1.83 25.15 35.68
C MET A 1 2.65 23.89 35.93
N SER A 2 3.03 23.16 34.88
CA SER A 2 4.30 22.41 34.84
C SER A 2 4.53 21.99 33.39
N LYS A 3 5.41 22.72 32.71
CA LYS A 3 5.85 22.42 31.34
C LYS A 3 6.88 21.30 31.44
N ILE A 4 6.53 20.10 31.00
CA ILE A 4 7.51 19.04 30.78
C ILE A 4 8.33 19.44 29.55
N HIS A 5 9.48 20.05 29.79
CA HIS A 5 10.54 20.22 28.80
C HIS A 5 11.24 18.87 28.61
N LEU A 6 10.82 18.11 27.59
CA LEU A 6 11.63 17.01 27.07
C LEU A 6 12.72 17.64 26.21
N VAL A 7 13.93 17.70 26.76
CA VAL A 7 15.16 18.04 26.06
C VAL A 7 15.43 16.90 25.08
N PHE A 8 15.35 17.20 23.78
CA PHE A 8 15.81 16.31 22.72
C PHE A 8 17.30 16.55 22.52
N ASP A 9 18.11 15.65 23.06
CA ASP A 9 19.54 15.62 22.74
C ASP A 9 19.72 15.42 21.23
N HIS A 10 20.51 16.33 20.67
CA HIS A 10 20.98 16.30 19.29
C HIS A 10 22.02 15.20 19.12
N CYS A 11 21.71 14.21 18.29
CA CYS A 11 22.73 13.38 17.67
C CYS A 11 22.33 13.01 16.24
N GLY A 12 23.13 13.54 15.29
CA GLY A 12 23.75 12.78 14.20
C GLY A 12 22.86 12.00 13.23
N ALA A 13 22.93 12.37 11.96
CA ALA A 13 22.48 11.60 10.83
C ALA A 13 22.90 10.11 10.90
N ALA A 14 21.92 9.23 11.06
CA ALA A 14 22.03 7.81 10.72
C ALA A 14 20.64 7.28 10.32
N THR A 15 20.15 7.70 9.15
CA THR A 15 19.05 6.98 8.49
C THR A 15 19.63 5.71 7.87
N MET A 16 19.88 4.67 8.68
CA MET A 16 19.99 3.31 8.15
C MET A 16 18.66 3.03 7.44
N GLN A 17 18.67 3.06 6.10
CA GLN A 17 17.53 2.60 5.32
C GLN A 17 17.21 1.17 5.76
N PRO A 18 15.94 0.85 6.06
CA PRO A 18 15.61 -0.50 6.44
C PRO A 18 15.74 -1.44 5.23
N PRO A 19 15.97 -2.75 5.44
CA PRO A 19 15.83 -3.78 4.41
C PRO A 19 14.55 -3.58 3.61
N ARG A 20 14.62 -3.78 2.29
CA ARG A 20 13.54 -3.50 1.35
C ARG A 20 12.24 -4.24 1.73
N PRO A 21 11.05 -3.64 1.57
CA PRO A 21 9.79 -4.32 1.79
C PRO A 21 9.67 -5.57 0.90
N ARG A 22 9.25 -6.68 1.51
CA ARG A 22 8.96 -7.93 0.79
C ARG A 22 7.58 -7.86 0.18
N VAL A 23 7.45 -8.13 -1.12
CA VAL A 23 6.19 -8.08 -1.85
C VAL A 23 6.01 -9.39 -2.61
N ALA A 24 4.91 -10.07 -2.36
CA ALA A 24 4.54 -11.24 -3.15
C ALA A 24 4.12 -10.80 -4.56
N VAL A 25 4.53 -11.52 -5.60
CA VAL A 25 4.22 -11.16 -6.99
C VAL A 25 3.82 -12.41 -7.75
N SER A 26 2.75 -12.34 -8.57
CA SER A 26 2.43 -13.46 -9.46
C SER A 26 3.66 -13.82 -10.31
N ALA A 27 4.12 -15.06 -10.24
CA ALA A 27 5.38 -15.50 -10.85
C ALA A 27 5.47 -15.22 -12.36
N CYS A 28 4.35 -15.24 -13.08
CA CYS A 28 4.30 -14.88 -14.50
C CYS A 28 4.65 -13.40 -14.77
N ILE A 29 4.39 -12.48 -13.84
CA ILE A 29 4.76 -11.05 -13.91
C ILE A 29 6.29 -10.90 -13.76
N LEU A 30 6.93 -11.82 -13.04
CA LEU A 30 8.38 -11.86 -12.89
C LEU A 30 9.08 -12.52 -14.09
N GLY A 31 8.33 -12.95 -15.10
CA GLY A 31 8.87 -13.60 -16.30
C GLY A 31 9.03 -15.11 -16.21
N GLN A 32 8.57 -15.75 -15.13
CA GLN A 32 8.61 -17.21 -15.04
C GLN A 32 7.57 -17.84 -16.00
N PRO A 33 7.93 -18.91 -16.74
CA PRO A 33 7.06 -19.57 -17.72
C PRO A 33 6.02 -20.47 -17.03
N VAL A 34 5.14 -19.88 -16.22
CA VAL A 34 4.18 -20.61 -15.35
C VAL A 34 2.73 -20.49 -15.80
N ARG A 35 2.47 -19.77 -16.90
CA ARG A 35 1.10 -19.61 -17.42
C ARG A 35 0.57 -20.93 -17.99
N TYR A 36 -0.74 -21.01 -18.16
CA TYR A 36 -1.39 -22.19 -18.72
C TYR A 36 -0.88 -22.56 -20.12
N ASP A 37 -0.42 -21.57 -20.88
CA ASP A 37 0.14 -21.68 -22.23
C ASP A 37 1.67 -21.88 -22.25
N GLY A 38 2.31 -22.07 -21.09
CA GLY A 38 3.78 -22.18 -20.99
C GLY A 38 4.53 -20.84 -21.07
N GLY A 39 3.82 -19.74 -21.32
CA GLY A 39 4.43 -18.42 -21.41
C GLY A 39 4.53 -17.69 -20.07
N HIS A 40 4.84 -16.40 -20.18
CA HIS A 40 4.86 -15.46 -19.05
C HIS A 40 4.10 -14.17 -19.37
N LYS A 41 4.05 -13.25 -18.41
CA LYS A 41 3.47 -11.90 -18.52
C LYS A 41 4.44 -10.87 -17.91
N ARG A 42 5.75 -11.01 -18.18
CA ARG A 42 6.79 -10.16 -17.60
C ARG A 42 6.40 -8.68 -17.68
N ASP A 43 6.32 -8.03 -16.53
CA ASP A 43 6.08 -6.60 -16.42
C ASP A 43 7.40 -5.90 -16.12
N ARG A 44 7.88 -5.05 -17.04
CA ARG A 44 9.15 -4.33 -16.90
C ARG A 44 9.11 -3.27 -15.81
N PHE A 45 7.96 -2.67 -15.55
CA PHE A 45 7.86 -1.71 -14.45
C PHE A 45 8.07 -2.41 -13.11
N VAL A 46 7.46 -3.59 -12.91
CA VAL A 46 7.67 -4.40 -11.71
C VAL A 46 9.12 -4.93 -11.65
N THR A 47 9.60 -5.58 -12.72
CA THR A 47 10.89 -6.29 -12.72
C THR A 47 12.11 -5.38 -12.78
N ASP A 48 12.03 -4.20 -13.41
CA ASP A 48 13.20 -3.34 -13.64
C ASP A 48 13.23 -2.12 -12.71
N ARG A 49 12.05 -1.56 -12.35
CA ARG A 49 11.96 -0.38 -11.47
C ARG A 49 11.68 -0.75 -10.02
N LEU A 50 10.59 -1.47 -9.76
CA LEU A 50 10.21 -1.80 -8.38
C LEU A 50 11.19 -2.76 -7.69
N ALA A 51 11.81 -3.68 -8.43
CA ALA A 51 12.81 -4.63 -7.91
C ALA A 51 14.05 -3.97 -7.27
N ARG A 52 14.31 -2.70 -7.58
CA ARG A 52 15.41 -1.94 -6.97
C ARG A 52 15.11 -1.63 -5.50
N GLU A 53 13.86 -1.34 -5.20
CA GLU A 53 13.39 -0.83 -3.91
C GLU A 53 12.59 -1.85 -3.10
N LEU A 54 12.20 -2.97 -3.71
CA LEU A 54 11.40 -4.05 -3.11
C LEU A 54 12.11 -5.39 -3.25
N GLU A 55 11.86 -6.30 -2.32
CA GLU A 55 12.23 -7.71 -2.44
C GLU A 55 11.00 -8.51 -2.91
N PHE A 56 11.15 -9.37 -3.91
CA PHE A 56 10.02 -10.12 -4.48
C PHE A 56 9.98 -11.57 -4.04
N VAL A 57 8.76 -12.02 -3.66
CA VAL A 57 8.45 -13.42 -3.38
C VAL A 57 7.54 -13.93 -4.51
N PRO A 58 8.01 -14.82 -5.41
CA PRO A 58 7.18 -15.35 -6.49
C PRO A 58 6.06 -16.24 -5.96
N VAL A 59 4.85 -16.09 -6.51
CA VAL A 59 3.69 -16.91 -6.16
C VAL A 59 2.96 -17.37 -7.43
N CYS A 60 2.66 -18.67 -7.52
CA CYS A 60 1.79 -19.21 -8.57
C CYS A 60 0.77 -20.17 -7.95
N PRO A 61 -0.42 -19.66 -7.57
CA PRO A 61 -1.40 -20.48 -6.87
C PRO A 61 -1.88 -21.69 -7.68
N GLU A 62 -1.85 -21.59 -9.01
CA GLU A 62 -2.26 -22.68 -9.92
C GLU A 62 -1.28 -23.86 -9.90
N LEU A 63 0.03 -23.58 -9.93
CA LEU A 63 1.06 -24.62 -9.78
C LEU A 63 1.00 -25.25 -8.38
N GLU A 64 0.83 -24.40 -7.37
CA GLU A 64 0.70 -24.83 -5.98
C GLU A 64 -0.57 -25.63 -5.68
N ALA A 65 -1.59 -25.50 -6.52
CA ALA A 65 -2.81 -26.32 -6.49
C ALA A 65 -2.65 -27.63 -7.27
N GLY A 66 -1.46 -27.92 -7.77
CA GLY A 66 -1.10 -29.17 -8.46
C GLY A 66 -1.32 -29.16 -9.97
N LEU A 67 -1.54 -27.99 -10.59
CA LEU A 67 -1.66 -27.93 -12.05
C LEU A 67 -0.27 -27.87 -12.71
N GLY A 68 -0.14 -28.51 -13.88
CA GLY A 68 1.09 -28.49 -14.69
C GLY A 68 1.26 -27.24 -15.57
N VAL A 69 2.34 -27.26 -16.36
CA VAL A 69 2.60 -26.30 -17.45
C VAL A 69 3.04 -27.10 -18.69
N PRO A 70 2.32 -27.00 -19.83
CA PRO A 70 1.05 -26.31 -20.02
C PRO A 70 -0.12 -27.02 -19.28
N ARG A 71 -1.28 -26.38 -19.24
CA ARG A 71 -2.52 -26.93 -18.63
C ARG A 71 -3.76 -26.38 -19.33
N SER A 72 -4.87 -27.11 -19.22
CA SER A 72 -6.17 -26.61 -19.64
C SER A 72 -6.53 -25.31 -18.88
N PRO A 73 -7.13 -24.31 -19.55
CA PRO A 73 -7.62 -23.12 -18.87
C PRO A 73 -8.66 -23.47 -17.81
N ILE A 74 -8.73 -22.60 -16.81
CA ILE A 74 -9.73 -22.63 -15.74
C ILE A 74 -10.55 -21.33 -15.82
N HIS A 75 -11.73 -21.29 -15.18
CA HIS A 75 -12.54 -20.08 -15.09
C HIS A 75 -13.37 -20.08 -13.80
N LEU A 76 -13.91 -18.90 -13.45
CA LEU A 76 -14.86 -18.77 -12.36
C LEU A 76 -16.28 -19.05 -12.88
N ARG A 77 -17.03 -19.89 -12.18
CA ARG A 77 -18.42 -20.21 -12.51
C ARG A 77 -19.30 -20.09 -11.29
N ARG A 78 -20.47 -19.48 -11.44
CA ARG A 78 -21.51 -19.44 -10.41
C ARG A 78 -22.22 -20.78 -10.39
N ARG A 79 -22.31 -21.41 -9.22
CA ARG A 79 -23.06 -22.64 -8.97
C ARG A 79 -23.76 -22.55 -7.61
N ASN A 80 -25.07 -22.75 -7.55
CA ASN A 80 -25.89 -22.64 -6.34
C ASN A 80 -25.65 -21.33 -5.57
N GLY A 81 -25.52 -20.21 -6.29
CA GLY A 81 -25.24 -18.90 -5.69
C GLY A 81 -23.77 -18.65 -5.29
N GLU A 82 -22.92 -19.68 -5.28
CA GLU A 82 -21.50 -19.58 -4.94
C GLU A 82 -20.61 -19.48 -6.18
N ILE A 83 -19.44 -18.87 -6.04
CA ILE A 83 -18.42 -18.87 -7.09
C ILE A 83 -17.50 -20.08 -6.90
N ARG A 84 -17.30 -20.85 -7.98
CA ARG A 84 -16.41 -22.01 -8.05
C ARG A 84 -15.32 -21.78 -9.08
N LEU A 85 -14.14 -22.37 -8.86
CA LEU A 85 -13.03 -22.36 -9.80
C LEU A 85 -12.95 -23.72 -10.49
N VAL A 86 -13.29 -23.78 -11.77
CA VAL A 86 -13.43 -25.05 -12.50
C VAL A 86 -12.62 -25.06 -13.80
N GLY A 87 -12.31 -26.26 -14.31
CA GLY A 87 -11.72 -26.43 -15.64
C GLY A 87 -12.65 -25.95 -16.76
N SER A 88 -12.09 -25.32 -17.79
CA SER A 88 -12.90 -24.78 -18.91
C SER A 88 -13.39 -25.82 -19.91
N ARG A 89 -12.69 -26.96 -20.01
CA ARG A 89 -13.09 -28.09 -20.88
C ARG A 89 -13.74 -29.21 -20.08
N ASP A 90 -13.24 -29.44 -18.88
CA ASP A 90 -13.76 -30.41 -17.93
C ASP A 90 -14.24 -29.68 -16.67
N HIS A 91 -15.55 -29.52 -16.57
CA HIS A 91 -16.18 -28.87 -15.42
C HIS A 91 -16.20 -29.76 -14.16
N SER A 92 -15.86 -31.05 -14.27
CA SER A 92 -15.72 -31.95 -13.11
C SER A 92 -14.44 -31.65 -12.32
N LEU A 93 -13.45 -31.03 -12.97
CA LEU A 93 -12.26 -30.48 -12.30
C LEU A 93 -12.63 -29.23 -11.51
N ASP A 94 -13.06 -29.41 -10.25
CA ASP A 94 -13.27 -28.33 -9.28
C ASP A 94 -12.01 -28.12 -8.43
N LEU A 95 -11.39 -26.94 -8.57
CA LEU A 95 -10.18 -26.53 -7.87
C LEU A 95 -10.47 -25.57 -6.70
N THR A 96 -11.73 -25.30 -6.40
CA THR A 96 -12.15 -24.34 -5.36
C THR A 96 -11.52 -24.69 -4.01
N GLY A 97 -11.61 -25.96 -3.59
CA GLY A 97 -11.04 -26.44 -2.33
C GLY A 97 -9.52 -26.31 -2.29
N ARG A 98 -8.83 -26.83 -3.31
CA ARG A 98 -7.36 -26.76 -3.43
C ARG A 98 -6.87 -25.31 -3.41
N MET A 99 -7.55 -24.41 -4.12
CA MET A 99 -7.16 -23.00 -4.18
C MET A 99 -7.38 -22.27 -2.84
N ARG A 100 -8.42 -22.66 -2.10
CA ARG A 100 -8.64 -22.20 -0.72
C ARG A 100 -7.52 -22.65 0.21
N GLU A 101 -7.08 -23.90 0.10
CA GLU A 101 -5.96 -24.44 0.88
C GLU A 101 -4.63 -23.74 0.56
N VAL A 102 -4.35 -23.50 -0.73
CA VAL A 102 -3.18 -22.72 -1.17
C VAL A 102 -3.22 -21.31 -0.59
N ALA A 103 -4.38 -20.64 -0.66
CA ALA A 103 -4.55 -19.29 -0.09
C ALA A 103 -4.36 -19.28 1.43
N ALA A 104 -4.88 -20.28 2.14
CA ALA A 104 -4.70 -20.45 3.58
C ALA A 104 -3.22 -20.62 3.94
N ARG A 105 -2.54 -21.59 3.32
CA ARG A 105 -1.12 -21.87 3.55
C ARG A 105 -0.23 -20.65 3.28
N ARG A 106 -0.44 -19.96 2.15
CA ARG A 106 0.33 -18.76 1.80
C ARG A 106 0.01 -17.58 2.71
N ALA A 107 -1.24 -17.42 3.15
CA ALA A 107 -1.58 -16.42 4.15
C ALA A 107 -0.82 -16.64 5.47
N ASP A 108 -0.78 -17.88 5.95
CA ASP A 108 -0.08 -18.24 7.18
C ASP A 108 1.46 -18.07 7.02
N GLU A 109 2.01 -18.37 5.84
CA GLU A 109 3.42 -18.13 5.53
C GLU A 109 3.76 -16.63 5.47
N PHE A 110 2.84 -15.80 4.97
CA PHE A 110 3.06 -14.39 4.66
C PHE A 110 2.64 -13.43 5.77
N ASP A 111 1.89 -13.87 6.77
CA ASP A 111 1.44 -13.02 7.86
C ASP A 111 2.63 -12.39 8.60
N GLY A 112 2.62 -11.06 8.72
CA GLY A 112 3.73 -10.29 9.27
C GLY A 112 5.01 -10.26 8.42
N ARG A 113 5.06 -10.94 7.27
CA ARG A 113 6.30 -11.17 6.50
C ARG A 113 6.33 -10.56 5.11
N ILE A 114 5.17 -10.19 4.55
CA ILE A 114 5.08 -9.42 3.29
C ILE A 114 4.31 -8.13 3.50
N CYS A 115 4.66 -7.10 2.74
CA CYS A 115 4.08 -5.78 2.82
C CYS A 115 3.13 -5.45 1.67
N GLY A 116 2.99 -6.36 0.69
CA GLY A 116 2.10 -6.18 -0.47
C GLY A 116 2.02 -7.43 -1.33
N LEU A 117 1.01 -7.47 -2.21
CA LEU A 117 0.81 -8.52 -3.20
C LEU A 117 0.48 -7.90 -4.58
N ILE A 118 1.30 -8.18 -5.59
CA ILE A 118 1.07 -7.74 -6.97
C ILE A 118 0.58 -8.93 -7.81
N VAL A 119 -0.60 -8.82 -8.40
CA VAL A 119 -1.25 -9.95 -9.08
C VAL A 119 -1.48 -9.73 -10.57
N GLN A 120 -1.59 -10.84 -11.29
CA GLN A 120 -1.90 -10.84 -12.72
C GLN A 120 -3.39 -10.59 -12.95
N ARG A 121 -3.71 -9.52 -13.70
CA ARG A 121 -5.09 -9.18 -14.07
C ARG A 121 -5.79 -10.33 -14.78
N ASN A 122 -7.11 -10.41 -14.59
CA ASN A 122 -8.02 -11.36 -15.25
C ASN A 122 -7.74 -12.85 -14.99
N SER A 123 -6.81 -13.19 -14.08
CA SER A 123 -6.60 -14.58 -13.70
C SER A 123 -7.77 -15.07 -12.84
N PRO A 124 -8.38 -16.23 -13.15
CA PRO A 124 -9.38 -16.88 -12.30
C PRO A 124 -8.85 -17.23 -10.90
N SER A 125 -7.53 -17.34 -10.74
CA SER A 125 -6.89 -17.59 -9.44
C SER A 125 -6.46 -16.29 -8.77
N CYS A 126 -5.73 -15.43 -9.49
CA CYS A 126 -5.03 -14.29 -8.90
C CYS A 126 -5.67 -12.91 -9.18
N GLY A 127 -6.59 -12.78 -10.12
CA GLY A 127 -7.14 -11.47 -10.50
C GLY A 127 -7.79 -10.77 -9.31
N MET A 128 -7.51 -9.48 -9.12
CA MET A 128 -7.98 -8.77 -7.93
C MET A 128 -9.46 -8.38 -8.07
N GLU A 129 -9.83 -7.90 -9.26
CA GLU A 129 -11.17 -7.44 -9.57
C GLU A 129 -11.50 -7.69 -11.04
N ARG A 130 -12.79 -7.61 -11.37
CA ARG A 130 -13.29 -7.69 -12.75
C ARG A 130 -12.86 -8.95 -13.50
N VAL A 131 -12.75 -10.06 -12.78
CA VAL A 131 -12.53 -11.39 -13.35
C VAL A 131 -13.85 -11.89 -13.94
N ALA A 132 -13.78 -12.48 -15.13
CA ALA A 132 -14.96 -13.02 -15.80
C ALA A 132 -15.56 -14.19 -15.00
N VAL A 133 -16.88 -14.20 -14.88
CA VAL A 133 -17.65 -15.27 -14.24
C VAL A 133 -18.66 -15.79 -15.25
N ALA A 134 -18.79 -17.11 -15.35
CA ALA A 134 -19.85 -17.77 -16.12
C ALA A 134 -21.01 -18.19 -15.20
N ASN A 135 -22.23 -18.24 -15.73
CA ASN A 135 -23.41 -18.79 -15.05
C ASN A 135 -23.43 -20.33 -15.13
N GLU A 136 -24.39 -20.96 -14.45
CA GLU A 136 -24.59 -22.41 -14.50
C GLU A 136 -24.93 -22.93 -15.89
N ASP A 137 -25.59 -22.13 -16.72
CA ASP A 137 -25.88 -22.45 -18.13
C ASP A 137 -24.70 -22.16 -19.08
N GLY A 138 -23.57 -21.67 -18.55
CA GLY A 138 -22.38 -21.31 -19.32
C GLY A 138 -22.43 -19.90 -19.94
N THR A 139 -23.52 -19.16 -19.79
CA THR A 139 -23.60 -17.76 -20.24
C THR A 139 -22.70 -16.85 -19.42
N ALA A 140 -22.30 -15.71 -19.99
CA ALA A 140 -21.47 -14.75 -19.27
C ALA A 140 -22.27 -14.07 -18.15
N ALA A 141 -21.85 -14.24 -16.89
CA ALA A 141 -22.39 -13.54 -15.72
C ALA A 141 -21.78 -12.14 -15.51
N GLY A 142 -21.00 -11.67 -16.48
CA GLY A 142 -20.24 -10.43 -16.43
C GLY A 142 -18.86 -10.56 -15.79
N ARG A 143 -18.26 -9.40 -15.49
CA ARG A 143 -16.89 -9.27 -14.96
C ARG A 143 -16.94 -8.73 -13.53
N THR A 144 -17.50 -9.54 -12.64
CA THR A 144 -17.74 -9.17 -11.22
C THR A 144 -16.89 -10.00 -10.26
N GLY A 145 -16.15 -10.98 -10.77
CA GLY A 145 -15.37 -11.92 -9.95
C GLY A 145 -14.07 -11.33 -9.41
N THR A 146 -13.60 -11.97 -8.34
CA THR A 146 -12.23 -11.91 -7.84
C THR A 146 -11.65 -13.31 -7.96
N GLY A 147 -10.38 -13.42 -8.33
CA GLY A 147 -9.69 -14.69 -8.43
C GLY A 147 -9.73 -15.44 -7.10
N MET A 148 -9.92 -16.76 -7.16
CA MET A 148 -10.22 -17.57 -5.98
C MET A 148 -9.13 -17.52 -4.89
N PHE A 149 -7.85 -17.46 -5.30
CA PHE A 149 -6.74 -17.27 -4.35
C PHE A 149 -6.83 -15.91 -3.66
N VAL A 150 -6.96 -14.81 -4.42
CA VAL A 150 -7.03 -13.46 -3.86
C VAL A 150 -8.27 -13.28 -2.98
N HIS A 151 -9.39 -13.88 -3.37
CA HIS A 151 -10.64 -13.85 -2.60
C HIS A 151 -10.43 -14.40 -1.18
N HIS A 152 -9.72 -15.52 -1.04
CA HIS A 152 -9.45 -16.14 0.26
C HIS A 152 -8.21 -15.55 0.96
N PHE A 153 -7.20 -15.12 0.22
CA PHE A 153 -5.99 -14.52 0.80
C PHE A 153 -6.31 -13.20 1.52
N ARG A 154 -7.12 -12.33 0.90
CA ARG A 154 -7.47 -11.01 1.48
C ARG A 154 -8.24 -11.10 2.80
N THR A 155 -9.01 -12.17 3.01
CA THR A 155 -9.78 -12.34 4.27
C THR A 155 -8.86 -12.73 5.42
N ARG A 156 -7.80 -13.48 5.15
CA ARG A 156 -6.78 -13.89 6.14
C ARG A 156 -5.70 -12.83 6.35
N CYS A 157 -5.32 -12.11 5.30
CA CYS A 157 -4.29 -11.05 5.35
C CYS A 157 -4.88 -9.67 5.03
N PRO A 158 -5.83 -9.14 5.84
CA PRO A 158 -6.56 -7.90 5.52
C PRO A 158 -5.68 -6.64 5.54
N LEU A 159 -4.49 -6.71 6.14
CA LEU A 159 -3.54 -5.59 6.17
C LEU A 159 -2.76 -5.45 4.86
N VAL A 160 -2.54 -6.55 4.14
CA VAL A 160 -1.66 -6.59 2.97
C VAL A 160 -2.37 -5.89 1.79
N PRO A 161 -1.83 -4.77 1.26
CA PRO A 161 -2.37 -4.18 0.05
C PRO A 161 -2.17 -5.13 -1.14
N ILE A 162 -3.21 -5.26 -1.95
CA ILE A 162 -3.20 -6.05 -3.19
C ILE A 162 -3.41 -5.08 -4.35
N GLU A 163 -2.67 -5.24 -5.45
CA GLU A 163 -2.87 -4.46 -6.67
C GLU A 163 -2.52 -5.30 -7.91
N GLU A 164 -3.10 -4.97 -9.06
CA GLU A 164 -2.76 -5.63 -10.33
C GLU A 164 -1.60 -4.91 -11.02
N ALA A 165 -0.66 -5.66 -11.61
CA ALA A 165 0.52 -5.05 -12.26
C ALA A 165 0.15 -3.99 -13.31
N GLY A 166 -0.87 -4.25 -14.14
CA GLY A 166 -1.31 -3.30 -15.16
C GLY A 166 -1.85 -1.98 -14.58
N ARG A 167 -2.41 -2.00 -13.37
CA ARG A 167 -2.95 -0.82 -12.68
C ARG A 167 -1.86 0.05 -12.06
N LEU A 168 -0.67 -0.50 -11.81
CA LEU A 168 0.51 0.26 -11.35
C LEU A 168 1.09 1.22 -12.42
N ASN A 169 0.56 1.18 -13.64
CA ASN A 169 0.85 2.21 -14.64
C ASN A 169 0.13 3.54 -14.35
N ASP A 170 -0.99 3.51 -13.62
CA ASP A 170 -1.65 4.72 -13.12
C ASP A 170 -0.84 5.31 -11.95
N PRO A 171 -0.35 6.56 -12.05
CA PRO A 171 0.49 7.16 -11.01
C PRO A 171 -0.16 7.22 -9.63
N VAL A 172 -1.47 7.48 -9.55
CA VAL A 172 -2.20 7.67 -8.29
C VAL A 172 -2.42 6.32 -7.61
N LEU A 173 -2.82 5.29 -8.36
CA LEU A 173 -2.95 3.93 -7.83
C LEU A 173 -1.61 3.38 -7.38
N ARG A 174 -0.57 3.59 -8.18
CA ARG A 174 0.80 3.20 -7.86
C ARG A 174 1.29 3.87 -6.58
N GLU A 175 1.12 5.17 -6.44
CA GLU A 175 1.50 5.87 -5.21
C GLU A 175 0.74 5.34 -4.01
N ASN A 176 -0.58 5.18 -4.13
CA ASN A 176 -1.40 4.68 -3.01
C ASN A 176 -0.97 3.27 -2.56
N PHE A 177 -0.74 2.36 -3.51
CA PHE A 177 -0.27 1.01 -3.23
C PHE A 177 1.10 1.03 -2.53
N LEU A 178 2.08 1.74 -3.09
CA LEU A 178 3.44 1.76 -2.55
C LEU A 178 3.52 2.49 -1.21
N GLU A 179 2.76 3.57 -1.00
CA GLU A 179 2.68 4.23 0.31
C GLU A 179 2.20 3.26 1.39
N ARG A 180 1.19 2.43 1.09
CA ARG A 180 0.70 1.39 2.00
C ARG A 180 1.75 0.30 2.26
N VAL A 181 2.45 -0.16 1.22
CA VAL A 181 3.56 -1.13 1.34
C VAL A 181 4.62 -0.62 2.32
N TRP A 182 5.05 0.63 2.14
CA TRP A 182 6.10 1.22 2.98
C TRP A 182 5.62 1.54 4.40
N CYS A 183 4.36 1.92 4.59
CA CYS A 183 3.82 2.10 5.94
C CYS A 183 3.69 0.75 6.69
N LEU A 184 3.25 -0.31 6.02
CA LEU A 184 3.17 -1.64 6.62
C LEU A 184 4.56 -2.20 6.93
N HIS A 185 5.54 -1.95 6.05
CA HIS A 185 6.93 -2.27 6.31
C HIS A 185 7.47 -1.59 7.58
N ARG A 186 7.22 -0.30 7.76
CA ARG A 186 7.58 0.42 9.01
C ARG A 186 6.86 -0.16 10.22
N TRP A 187 5.59 -0.54 10.06
CA TRP A 187 4.82 -1.15 11.14
C TRP A 187 5.41 -2.48 11.62
N TYR A 188 5.77 -3.39 10.71
CA TYR A 188 6.37 -4.68 11.06
C TYR A 188 7.76 -4.57 11.70
N ARG A 189 8.42 -3.42 11.59
CA ARG A 189 9.68 -3.13 12.28
C ARG A 189 9.50 -2.59 13.69
N LEU A 190 8.28 -2.23 14.08
CA LEU A 190 8.01 -1.85 15.47
C LEU A 190 7.98 -3.10 16.34
N GLY A 191 8.76 -3.10 17.41
CA GLY A 191 8.63 -4.12 18.46
C GLY A 191 7.19 -4.20 18.97
N ALA A 192 6.72 -5.42 19.28
CA ALA A 192 5.36 -5.65 19.76
C ALA A 192 5.07 -4.84 21.04
N ASP A 193 6.07 -4.75 21.93
CA ASP A 193 5.99 -4.05 23.22
C ASP A 193 6.52 -2.60 23.17
N ASP A 194 6.89 -2.10 21.99
CA ASP A 194 7.43 -0.74 21.83
C ASP A 194 6.31 0.32 21.88
N LEU A 195 5.89 0.65 23.11
CA LEU A 195 4.89 1.68 23.40
C LEU A 195 5.30 3.05 22.82
N ALA A 196 6.55 3.45 23.03
CA ALA A 196 7.05 4.73 22.57
C ALA A 196 7.12 4.77 21.04
N GLY A 197 7.55 3.69 20.40
CA GLY A 197 7.55 3.54 18.95
C GLY A 197 6.17 3.54 18.34
N PHE A 198 5.17 2.95 19.01
CA PHE A 198 3.77 3.03 18.58
C PHE A 198 3.25 4.47 18.55
N ILE A 199 3.52 5.25 19.61
CA ILE A 199 3.14 6.67 19.68
C ILE A 199 3.90 7.48 18.62
N ARG A 200 5.22 7.28 18.48
CA ARG A 200 6.03 7.94 17.44
C ARG A 200 5.55 7.59 16.04
N PHE A 201 5.18 6.34 15.78
CA PHE A 201 4.63 5.93 14.49
C PHE A 201 3.37 6.73 14.15
N HIS A 202 2.43 6.86 15.08
CA HIS A 202 1.23 7.67 14.84
C HIS A 202 1.58 9.14 14.55
N ALA A 203 2.46 9.74 15.37
CA ALA A 203 2.87 11.13 15.22
C ALA A 203 3.57 11.40 13.88
N ALA A 204 4.44 10.50 13.43
CA ALA A 204 5.21 10.62 12.19
C ALA A 204 4.35 10.46 10.90
N HIS A 205 3.15 9.88 11.02
CA HIS A 205 2.22 9.70 9.89
C HIS A 205 1.05 10.69 9.92
N LYS A 206 1.06 11.70 10.80
CA LYS A 206 -0.05 12.66 10.96
C LYS A 206 -0.43 13.33 9.63
N LEU A 207 0.54 13.87 8.90
CA LEU A 207 0.25 14.55 7.63
C LEU A 207 -0.28 13.60 6.54
N LEU A 208 0.16 12.34 6.51
CA LEU A 208 -0.36 11.31 5.60
C LEU A 208 -1.82 10.94 5.90
N LEU A 209 -2.18 10.88 7.18
CA LEU A 209 -3.55 10.63 7.63
C LEU A 209 -4.45 11.84 7.41
N MET A 210 -3.94 13.05 7.67
CA MET A 210 -4.67 14.30 7.46
C MET A 210 -4.97 14.54 5.97
N ALA A 211 -4.10 14.09 5.07
CA ALA A 211 -4.37 14.05 3.63
C ALA A 211 -5.63 13.25 3.28
N ARG A 212 -6.13 12.39 4.18
CA ARG A 212 -7.34 11.58 3.97
C ARG A 212 -8.53 12.06 4.81
N GLY A 213 -8.42 13.28 5.35
CA GLY A 213 -9.44 13.93 6.18
C GLY A 213 -9.03 14.05 7.65
N SER A 214 -9.47 15.12 8.29
CA SER A 214 -9.24 15.40 9.72
C SER A 214 -9.80 14.31 10.64
N ASP A 215 -10.93 13.72 10.26
CA ASP A 215 -11.59 12.66 11.05
C ASP A 215 -10.78 11.37 11.05
N ALA A 216 -10.03 11.10 9.98
CA ALA A 216 -9.19 9.92 9.90
C ALA A 216 -8.05 9.98 10.93
N TYR A 217 -7.37 11.13 11.01
CA TYR A 217 -6.32 11.33 12.02
C TYR A 217 -6.89 11.32 13.44
N THR A 218 -7.97 12.08 13.69
CA THR A 218 -8.60 12.16 15.02
C THR A 218 -9.11 10.80 15.50
N GLY A 219 -9.74 10.02 14.62
CA GLY A 219 -10.24 8.68 14.94
C GLY A 219 -9.13 7.71 15.37
N LEU A 220 -7.98 7.74 14.68
CA LEU A 220 -6.81 6.95 15.04
C LEU A 220 -6.14 7.47 16.33
N GLY A 221 -6.09 8.79 16.52
CA GLY A 221 -5.56 9.42 17.72
C GLY A 221 -6.30 9.00 18.99
N ARG A 222 -7.61 8.74 18.93
CA ARG A 222 -8.39 8.20 20.06
C ARG A 222 -7.93 6.80 20.48
N ILE A 223 -7.43 5.98 19.56
CA ILE A 223 -6.89 4.64 19.87
C ILE A 223 -5.55 4.76 20.58
N VAL A 224 -4.72 5.73 20.15
CA VAL A 224 -3.38 5.98 20.70
C VAL A 224 -3.45 6.72 22.05
N SER A 225 -4.45 7.56 22.25
CA SER A 225 -4.59 8.36 23.47
C SER A 225 -4.72 7.49 24.72
N GLY A 226 -3.87 7.71 25.71
CA GLY A 226 -3.87 6.96 26.97
C GLY A 226 -3.52 5.47 26.82
N VAL A 227 -2.82 5.09 25.73
CA VAL A 227 -2.28 3.73 25.61
C VAL A 227 -1.20 3.49 26.68
N THR A 228 -1.32 2.36 27.35
CA THR A 228 -0.38 1.87 28.37
C THR A 228 0.32 0.61 27.88
N ARG A 229 1.26 0.05 28.65
CA ARG A 229 1.91 -1.21 28.28
C ARG A 229 0.90 -2.37 28.27
N GLU A 230 -0.01 -2.39 29.23
CA GLU A 230 -1.03 -3.45 29.39
C GLU A 230 -2.04 -3.45 28.24
N THR A 231 -2.39 -2.26 27.72
CA THR A 231 -3.39 -2.11 26.64
C THR A 231 -2.76 -2.07 25.24
N LEU A 232 -1.43 -2.14 25.14
CA LEU A 232 -0.71 -1.91 23.89
C LEU A 232 -1.06 -2.94 22.81
N ALA A 233 -1.03 -4.23 23.13
CA ALA A 233 -1.24 -5.30 22.15
C ALA A 233 -2.62 -5.21 21.46
N GLU A 234 -3.68 -5.08 22.25
CA GLU A 234 -5.06 -4.94 21.76
C GLU A 234 -5.21 -3.66 20.88
N ARG A 235 -4.75 -2.51 21.41
CA ARG A 235 -4.86 -1.22 20.73
C ARG A 235 -4.07 -1.18 19.44
N ARG A 236 -2.87 -1.79 19.39
CA ARG A 236 -2.06 -1.94 18.17
C ARG A 236 -2.83 -2.70 17.08
N GLY A 237 -3.46 -3.82 17.45
CA GLY A 237 -4.23 -4.63 16.51
C GLY A 237 -5.41 -3.86 15.90
N ARG A 238 -6.17 -3.14 16.72
CA ARG A 238 -7.25 -2.26 16.23
C ARG A 238 -6.72 -1.09 15.40
N TYR A 239 -5.63 -0.47 15.85
CA TYR A 239 -5.00 0.68 15.19
C TYR A 239 -4.57 0.34 13.77
N ILE A 240 -3.80 -0.74 13.57
CA ILE A 240 -3.22 -1.02 12.24
C ILE A 240 -4.29 -1.36 11.21
N ARG A 241 -5.35 -2.08 11.60
CA ARG A 241 -6.49 -2.34 10.71
C ARG A 241 -7.13 -1.05 10.23
N ARG A 242 -7.44 -0.13 11.16
CA ARG A 242 -8.04 1.17 10.82
C ARG A 242 -7.07 2.06 10.03
N PHE A 243 -5.78 2.02 10.36
CA PHE A 243 -4.75 2.78 9.68
C PHE A 243 -4.62 2.35 8.21
N MET A 244 -4.55 1.04 7.94
CA MET A 244 -4.47 0.51 6.57
C MET A 244 -5.78 0.73 5.78
N GLU A 245 -6.93 0.66 6.45
CA GLU A 245 -8.23 1.01 5.85
C GLU A 245 -8.25 2.48 5.44
N VAL A 246 -7.81 3.40 6.30
CA VAL A 246 -7.69 4.82 5.96
C VAL A 246 -6.75 4.99 4.77
N LEU A 247 -5.55 4.40 4.82
CA LEU A 247 -4.56 4.56 3.75
C LEU A 247 -5.02 4.01 2.39
N SER A 248 -5.95 3.06 2.36
CA SER A 248 -6.56 2.55 1.12
C SER A 248 -7.32 3.61 0.32
N LYS A 249 -7.73 4.71 0.96
CA LYS A 249 -8.40 5.83 0.30
C LYS A 249 -7.36 6.64 -0.49
N ARG A 250 -7.70 6.93 -1.75
CA ARG A 250 -6.94 7.85 -2.61
C ARG A 250 -7.02 9.27 -2.07
N VAL A 251 -5.93 10.01 -2.24
CA VAL A 251 -5.85 11.42 -1.86
C VAL A 251 -6.05 12.27 -3.11
N SER A 252 -6.96 13.24 -3.05
CA SER A 252 -7.18 14.20 -4.13
C SER A 252 -6.20 15.37 -4.05
N ARG A 253 -6.03 16.09 -5.15
CA ARG A 253 -5.20 17.31 -5.19
C ARG A 253 -5.66 18.36 -4.17
N ALA A 254 -6.97 18.51 -3.99
CA ALA A 254 -7.54 19.41 -2.99
C ALA A 254 -7.16 19.01 -1.55
N GLN A 255 -7.13 17.71 -1.27
CA GLN A 255 -6.70 17.21 0.04
C GLN A 255 -5.19 17.43 0.26
N HIS A 256 -4.35 17.16 -0.74
CA HIS A 256 -2.93 17.48 -0.67
C HIS A 256 -2.69 18.99 -0.49
N TYR A 257 -3.42 19.83 -1.21
CA TYR A 257 -3.37 21.30 -1.04
C TYR A 257 -3.63 21.71 0.41
N ASN A 258 -4.64 21.14 1.08
CA ASN A 258 -4.92 21.43 2.48
C ASN A 258 -3.74 21.03 3.40
N VAL A 259 -3.06 19.92 3.10
CA VAL A 259 -1.86 19.52 3.84
C VAL A 259 -0.70 20.48 3.60
N LEU A 260 -0.48 20.93 2.36
CA LEU A 260 0.53 21.93 2.02
C LEU A 260 0.30 23.25 2.76
N GLN A 261 -0.95 23.72 2.82
CA GLN A 261 -1.36 24.90 3.60
C GLN A 261 -1.09 24.71 5.10
N HIS A 262 -1.40 23.53 5.64
CA HIS A 262 -1.10 23.21 7.04
C HIS A 262 0.41 23.27 7.33
N ILE A 263 1.23 22.66 6.46
CA ILE A 263 2.69 22.70 6.56
C ILE A 263 3.19 24.15 6.51
N LEU A 264 2.70 24.97 5.59
CA LEU A 264 3.06 26.39 5.49
C LEU A 264 2.81 27.15 6.80
N GLY A 265 1.77 26.76 7.56
CA GLY A 265 1.47 27.33 8.87
C GLY A 265 2.62 27.24 9.88
N HIS A 266 3.46 26.20 9.80
CA HIS A 266 4.65 26.04 10.65
C HIS A 266 5.73 27.10 10.36
N PHE A 267 5.69 27.69 9.18
CA PHE A 267 6.67 28.69 8.73
C PHE A 267 6.20 30.14 8.93
N ARG A 268 5.04 30.38 9.56
CA ARG A 268 4.34 31.69 9.59
C ARG A 268 5.19 32.88 10.06
N ARG A 269 6.21 32.66 10.90
CA ARG A 269 7.12 33.70 11.42
C ARG A 269 8.56 33.57 10.94
N ARG A 270 8.82 32.64 10.02
CA ARG A 270 10.17 32.23 9.60
C ARG A 270 10.44 32.45 8.11
N LEU A 271 9.42 32.78 7.33
CA LEU A 271 9.56 33.06 5.89
C LEU A 271 9.35 34.54 5.60
N ALA A 272 10.14 35.05 4.66
CA ALA A 272 9.90 36.36 4.08
C ALA A 272 8.54 36.38 3.36
N PRO A 273 7.87 37.55 3.28
CA PRO A 273 6.59 37.67 2.57
C PRO A 273 6.65 37.19 1.12
N ALA A 274 7.77 37.43 0.42
CA ALA A 274 7.99 37.00 -0.96
C ALA A 274 8.04 35.46 -1.08
N ASP A 275 8.86 34.78 -0.28
CA ASP A 275 8.95 33.31 -0.25
C ASP A 275 7.60 32.67 0.07
N ARG A 276 6.85 33.26 1.01
CA ARG A 276 5.51 32.79 1.36
C ARG A 276 4.55 32.92 0.20
N ARG A 277 4.64 34.01 -0.58
CA ARG A 277 3.81 34.23 -1.75
C ARG A 277 4.12 33.21 -2.84
N GLU A 278 5.40 32.96 -3.10
CA GLU A 278 5.86 31.95 -4.07
C GLU A 278 5.31 30.56 -3.74
N LEU A 279 5.38 30.13 -2.47
CA LEU A 279 4.79 28.87 -2.02
C LEU A 279 3.28 28.81 -2.27
N LEU A 280 2.55 29.87 -1.96
CA LEU A 280 1.10 29.93 -2.16
C LEU A 280 0.72 29.84 -3.63
N ASP A 281 1.43 30.56 -4.51
CA ASP A 281 1.22 30.52 -5.95
C ASP A 281 1.54 29.11 -6.49
N LEU A 282 2.64 28.49 -6.04
CA LEU A 282 2.99 27.11 -6.42
C LEU A 282 1.97 26.07 -5.91
N PHE A 283 1.40 26.26 -4.73
CA PHE A 283 0.30 25.42 -4.24
C PHE A 283 -0.96 25.59 -5.08
N GLY A 284 -1.22 26.80 -5.58
CA GLY A 284 -2.27 27.09 -6.56
C GLY A 284 -2.07 26.33 -7.86
N SER A 285 -0.89 26.42 -8.47
CA SER A 285 -0.53 25.65 -9.68
C SER A 285 -0.64 24.14 -9.47
N TYR A 286 -0.24 23.65 -8.28
CA TYR A 286 -0.50 22.25 -7.93
C TYR A 286 -2.02 22.00 -7.87
N ARG A 287 -2.82 22.80 -7.18
CA ARG A 287 -4.27 22.55 -7.12
C ARG A 287 -4.94 22.52 -8.51
N SER A 288 -4.47 23.35 -9.45
CA SER A 288 -4.96 23.44 -10.84
C SER A 288 -4.38 22.39 -11.81
N ALA A 289 -3.57 21.44 -11.31
CA ALA A 289 -2.94 20.38 -12.12
C ALA A 289 -1.87 20.85 -13.13
N GLU A 290 -1.30 22.04 -12.94
CA GLU A 290 -0.23 22.59 -13.79
C GLU A 290 1.15 21.98 -13.44
N VAL A 291 1.37 21.64 -12.17
CA VAL A 291 2.62 21.05 -11.67
C VAL A 291 2.37 19.82 -10.80
N PRO A 292 3.27 18.84 -10.74
CA PRO A 292 3.11 17.67 -9.86
C PRO A 292 3.37 18.01 -8.39
N LEU A 293 2.92 17.14 -7.47
CA LEU A 293 3.10 17.31 -6.01
C LEU A 293 4.57 17.44 -5.61
N ALA A 294 5.49 16.85 -6.38
CA ALA A 294 6.94 16.98 -6.14
C ALA A 294 7.43 18.44 -6.14
N ALA A 295 6.84 19.33 -6.94
CA ALA A 295 7.27 20.72 -7.03
C ALA A 295 7.09 21.48 -5.70
N PRO A 296 5.87 21.59 -5.12
CA PRO A 296 5.68 22.26 -3.84
C PRO A 296 6.41 21.56 -2.68
N LEU A 297 6.54 20.23 -2.71
CA LEU A 297 7.31 19.49 -1.69
C LEU A 297 8.80 19.81 -1.74
N THR A 298 9.38 20.01 -2.92
CA THR A 298 10.79 20.35 -3.08
C THR A 298 11.08 21.73 -2.48
N LEU A 299 10.24 22.72 -2.76
CA LEU A 299 10.39 24.06 -2.21
C LEU A 299 10.14 24.08 -0.69
N LEU A 300 9.13 23.36 -0.20
CA LEU A 300 8.91 23.20 1.25
C LEU A 300 10.11 22.55 1.95
N ARG A 301 10.74 21.53 1.34
CA ARG A 301 11.95 20.91 1.88
C ARG A 301 13.15 21.86 1.90
N HIS A 302 13.29 22.73 0.89
CA HIS A 302 14.29 23.78 0.90
C HIS A 302 14.11 24.70 2.11
N HIS A 303 12.89 25.19 2.33
CA HIS A 303 12.59 26.06 3.48
C HIS A 303 12.73 25.35 4.82
N LEU A 304 12.36 24.07 4.92
CA LEU A 304 12.55 23.26 6.13
C LEU A 304 14.03 23.13 6.49
N ARG A 305 14.91 22.92 5.50
CA ARG A 305 16.37 22.90 5.74
C ARG A 305 16.92 24.21 6.28
N ARG A 306 16.38 25.35 5.83
CA ARG A 306 16.81 26.69 6.27
C ARG A 306 16.16 27.11 7.59
N ASN A 307 14.99 26.54 7.89
CA ASN A 307 14.19 26.85 9.07
C ASN A 307 13.76 25.54 9.76
N PRO A 308 14.69 24.81 10.41
CA PRO A 308 14.40 23.49 10.96
C PRO A 308 13.20 23.49 11.90
N ASP A 309 12.33 22.51 11.73
CA ASP A 309 11.18 22.25 12.58
C ASP A 309 11.22 20.76 12.96
N PRO A 310 11.61 20.42 14.21
CA PRO A 310 11.78 19.04 14.64
C PRO A 310 10.53 18.17 14.48
N TRP A 311 9.33 18.79 14.49
CA TRP A 311 8.08 18.06 14.29
C TRP A 311 7.85 17.73 12.81
N LEU A 312 8.12 18.68 11.90
CA LEU A 312 8.03 18.47 10.45
C LEU A 312 9.07 17.48 9.94
N ASP A 313 10.30 17.50 10.48
CA ASP A 313 11.38 16.60 10.09
C ASP A 313 11.05 15.12 10.33
N GLN A 314 10.16 14.83 11.28
CA GLN A 314 9.70 13.48 11.58
C GLN A 314 8.53 13.03 10.68
N GLN A 315 7.97 13.90 9.84
CA GLN A 315 6.79 13.57 9.05
C GLN A 315 7.15 12.78 7.79
N TYR A 316 6.66 11.54 7.71
CA TYR A 316 6.77 10.72 6.49
C TYR A 316 6.00 11.30 5.30
N TYR A 317 5.20 12.35 5.48
CA TYR A 317 4.60 13.03 4.33
C TYR A 317 5.64 13.65 3.40
N PHE A 318 6.84 14.04 3.84
CA PHE A 318 7.86 14.54 2.91
C PHE A 318 8.53 13.41 2.11
N ARG A 319 8.65 12.23 2.73
CA ARG A 319 9.33 11.05 2.18
C ARG A 319 8.59 9.77 2.59
N PRO A 320 7.41 9.49 2.01
CA PRO A 320 6.60 8.33 2.39
C PRO A 320 7.21 6.99 1.98
N TYR A 321 8.16 7.03 1.05
CA TYR A 321 8.90 5.92 0.45
C TYR A 321 10.23 6.47 -0.11
N PRO A 322 11.18 5.63 -0.58
CA PRO A 322 12.45 6.09 -1.14
C PRO A 322 12.28 7.04 -2.32
N ASP A 323 13.09 8.10 -2.37
CA ASP A 323 13.07 9.13 -3.42
C ASP A 323 13.29 8.52 -4.83
N ALA A 324 14.02 7.39 -4.93
CA ALA A 324 14.30 6.67 -6.17
C ALA A 324 13.05 6.12 -6.90
N LEU A 325 11.93 5.94 -6.20
CA LEU A 325 10.66 5.55 -6.84
C LEU A 325 10.01 6.69 -7.63
N ALA A 326 10.37 7.95 -7.35
CA ALA A 326 9.90 9.16 -8.04
C ALA A 326 8.37 9.26 -8.23
N LEU A 327 7.57 8.70 -7.32
CA LEU A 327 6.11 8.55 -7.54
C LEU A 327 5.37 9.89 -7.61
N ARG A 328 5.69 10.84 -6.73
CA ARG A 328 5.10 12.19 -6.68
C ARG A 328 5.53 13.13 -7.79
N ALA A 329 6.45 12.71 -8.66
CA ALA A 329 6.75 13.46 -9.88
C ALA A 329 5.61 13.35 -10.92
N ALA A 330 4.69 12.39 -10.73
CA ALA A 330 3.59 12.10 -11.65
C ALA A 330 2.19 12.21 -11.02
N VAL A 331 2.08 12.73 -9.79
CA VAL A 331 0.82 12.82 -9.01
C VAL A 331 0.41 14.26 -8.71
#